data_AF-A0A849W9E5-F1
#
_entry.id   AF-A0A849W9E5-F1
#
_cell.length_a   1.000
_cell.length_b   1.000
_cell.length_c   1.000
_cell.angle_alpha   90.00
_cell.angle_beta   90.00
_cell.angle_gamma   90.00
#
_symmetry.space_group_name_H-M   'P 1'
#
loop_
_entity.id
_entity.type
_entity.pdbx_description
1 polymer ?
#
loop_
_entity_poly.entity_id
_entity_poly.type
_entity_poly.pdbx_seq_one_letter_code
_entity_poly.pdbx_strand_id
1 'polypeptide(L)'
;MNHDLFPKSYQDSRERFRSWEKKIAQLWPKTNLLAFPVGDPSDDLSIDALQSFPTENMERLLLFTTGLHGIEGYMGSAMMELLLQNFLSQIDSRTTGLCLVHIINPWGMKKEQRTNQNNVDLNRNFIYDWQSFQTDNKSYKNFASFFAPKKPVQSRYFEYWRFYARLVSILLQGKKSMFKDALLSGQYEYPQGLYYGGKEEQEETQIMSKLFRNCFSLCRRIVHIDIHTGYGPRYQMSIVHSPFAGIPSMEYAKESGYPRVVCATQAEFYTMQGDMIDFLYFLKKHEFPNHDLYGACFEFGCFGDGIFDEAKALRSLILNNQKRNFGASKDTNMVYNLWREAFFPSEYEWKQKAIQDFELAFSCILKKHDFLSKQI
;
A
#
# COMPACT_ATOMS: atom_id res chain seq x y z
N MET A 1 -11.36 -0.58 -23.69
CA MET A 1 -11.19 -0.16 -22.29
C MET A 1 -11.39 1.34 -22.22
N ASN A 2 -12.06 1.86 -21.19
CA ASN A 2 -12.17 3.31 -21.01
C ASN A 2 -10.74 3.83 -20.75
N HIS A 3 -10.18 4.62 -21.67
CA HIS A 3 -8.82 5.18 -21.55
C HIS A 3 -8.64 6.10 -20.32
N ASP A 4 -9.69 6.25 -19.51
CA ASP A 4 -9.85 7.21 -18.43
C ASP A 4 -9.76 6.59 -17.01
N LEU A 5 -9.54 5.28 -16.88
CA LEU A 5 -9.53 4.63 -15.56
C LEU A 5 -8.29 5.00 -14.72
N PHE A 6 -7.11 5.05 -15.35
CA PHE A 6 -5.85 5.32 -14.67
C PHE A 6 -5.50 6.81 -14.74
N PRO A 7 -5.29 7.50 -13.60
CA PRO A 7 -4.99 8.92 -13.62
C PRO A 7 -3.57 9.16 -14.17
N LYS A 8 -3.36 10.33 -14.80
CA LYS A 8 -2.07 10.70 -15.41
C LYS A 8 -1.16 11.46 -14.44
N SER A 9 -1.73 12.09 -13.43
CA SER A 9 -1.04 12.85 -12.40
C SER A 9 -1.76 12.76 -11.06
N TYR A 10 -1.09 13.20 -9.99
CA TYR A 10 -1.73 13.37 -8.68
C TYR A 10 -2.91 14.34 -8.74
N GLN A 11 -2.77 15.45 -9.48
CA GLN A 11 -3.79 16.49 -9.61
C GLN A 11 -5.05 15.94 -10.28
N ASP A 12 -4.90 15.28 -11.43
CA ASP A 12 -6.04 14.64 -12.12
C ASP A 12 -6.72 13.61 -11.20
N SER A 13 -5.91 12.85 -10.45
CA SER A 13 -6.41 11.84 -9.53
C SER A 13 -7.20 12.46 -8.37
N ARG A 14 -6.71 13.56 -7.79
CA ARG A 14 -7.34 14.29 -6.68
C ARG A 14 -8.62 14.97 -7.11
N GLU A 15 -8.60 15.65 -8.26
CA GLU A 15 -9.79 16.28 -8.83
C GLU A 15 -10.91 15.25 -9.07
N ARG A 16 -10.55 14.11 -9.66
CA ARG A 16 -11.48 12.99 -9.83
C ARG A 16 -12.01 12.47 -8.50
N PHE A 17 -11.15 12.25 -7.51
CA PHE A 17 -11.58 11.81 -6.17
C PHE A 17 -12.60 12.76 -5.55
N ARG A 18 -12.31 14.07 -5.55
CA ARG A 18 -13.23 15.09 -5.01
C ARG A 18 -14.56 15.11 -5.75
N SER A 19 -14.56 14.87 -7.06
CA SER A 19 -15.80 14.81 -7.85
C SER A 19 -16.75 13.68 -7.41
N TRP A 20 -16.21 12.61 -6.80
CA TRP A 20 -16.99 11.47 -6.34
C TRP A 20 -17.90 11.80 -5.15
N GLU A 21 -17.67 12.89 -4.43
CA GLU A 21 -18.57 13.35 -3.35
C GLU A 21 -20.03 13.40 -3.83
N LYS A 22 -20.27 14.08 -4.96
CA LYS A 22 -21.62 14.21 -5.53
C LYS A 22 -22.20 12.88 -5.99
N LYS A 23 -21.36 11.96 -6.49
CA LYS A 23 -21.78 10.64 -6.96
C LYS A 23 -22.20 9.76 -5.77
N ILE A 24 -21.40 9.73 -4.71
CA ILE A 24 -21.70 8.97 -3.50
C ILE A 24 -22.91 9.55 -2.75
N ALA A 25 -23.04 10.88 -2.74
CA ALA A 25 -24.15 11.57 -2.07
C ALA A 25 -25.54 11.19 -2.59
N GLN A 26 -25.65 10.63 -3.81
CA GLN A 26 -26.91 10.10 -4.34
C GLN A 26 -27.44 8.91 -3.53
N LEU A 27 -26.55 8.12 -2.93
CA LEU A 27 -26.89 6.94 -2.12
C LEU A 27 -26.62 7.16 -0.62
N TRP A 28 -25.65 8.01 -0.28
CA TRP A 28 -25.33 8.45 1.08
C TRP A 28 -25.48 9.98 1.20
N PRO A 29 -26.68 10.52 1.44
CA PRO A 29 -26.91 11.98 1.46
C PRO A 29 -26.03 12.76 2.45
N LYS A 30 -25.47 12.08 3.44
CA LYS A 30 -24.52 12.62 4.43
C LYS A 30 -23.09 12.20 4.07
N THR A 31 -22.61 12.60 2.88
CA THR A 31 -21.20 12.46 2.48
C THR A 31 -20.49 13.79 2.64
N ASN A 32 -19.32 13.77 3.29
CA ASN A 32 -18.45 14.93 3.45
C ASN A 32 -17.07 14.64 2.85
N LEU A 33 -16.58 15.55 2.02
CA LEU A 33 -15.17 15.64 1.67
C LEU A 33 -14.37 16.31 2.80
N LEU A 34 -13.40 15.56 3.32
CA LEU A 34 -12.38 16.05 4.24
C LEU A 34 -11.06 16.18 3.45
N ALA A 35 -10.34 17.27 3.64
CA ALA A 35 -9.03 17.48 3.04
C ALA A 35 -8.03 17.85 4.14
N PHE A 36 -6.95 17.08 4.25
CA PHE A 36 -5.89 17.29 5.22
C PHE A 36 -4.62 17.70 4.47
N PRO A 37 -4.27 19.00 4.42
CA PRO A 37 -3.01 19.45 3.83
C PRO A 37 -1.81 18.76 4.50
N VAL A 38 -0.78 18.47 3.71
CA VAL A 38 0.44 17.79 4.21
C VAL A 38 1.68 18.30 3.48
N GLY A 39 2.80 18.39 4.18
CA GLY A 39 4.05 18.94 3.65
C GLY A 39 4.01 20.46 3.46
N ASP A 40 4.82 20.97 2.53
CA ASP A 40 4.89 22.41 2.29
C ASP A 40 3.59 22.93 1.63
N PRO A 41 2.96 24.00 2.15
CA PRO A 41 1.74 24.56 1.55
C PRO A 41 1.86 24.92 0.05
N SER A 42 3.06 25.28 -0.41
CA SER A 42 3.32 25.59 -1.83
C SER A 42 3.26 24.37 -2.75
N ASP A 43 3.36 23.17 -2.19
CA ASP A 43 3.27 21.92 -2.94
C ASP A 43 1.82 21.53 -3.28
N ASP A 44 0.83 22.16 -2.63
CA ASP A 44 -0.61 21.90 -2.78
C ASP A 44 -0.92 20.40 -2.76
N LEU A 45 -0.59 19.77 -1.63
CA LEU A 45 -0.80 18.36 -1.37
C LEU A 45 -1.75 18.18 -0.20
N SER A 46 -2.64 17.21 -0.33
CA SER A 46 -3.55 16.81 0.72
C SER A 46 -3.82 15.30 0.68
N ILE A 47 -4.07 14.75 1.87
CA ILE A 47 -4.76 13.48 2.05
C ILE A 47 -6.25 13.84 2.09
N ASP A 48 -6.99 13.41 1.08
CA ASP A 48 -8.44 13.64 0.99
C ASP A 48 -9.19 12.37 1.42
N ALA A 49 -10.31 12.55 2.11
CA ALA A 49 -11.18 11.47 2.53
C ALA A 49 -12.65 11.79 2.26
N LEU A 50 -13.39 10.83 1.70
CA LEU A 50 -14.84 10.89 1.60
C LEU A 50 -15.42 10.06 2.73
N GLN A 51 -15.99 10.76 3.72
CA GLN A 51 -16.67 10.13 4.84
C GLN A 51 -18.18 10.18 4.60
N SER A 52 -18.81 9.01 4.44
CA SER A 52 -20.22 8.86 4.09
C SER A 52 -20.95 8.09 5.19
N PHE A 53 -22.02 8.67 5.70
CA PHE A 53 -22.82 8.07 6.77
C PHE A 53 -24.09 7.41 6.22
N PRO A 54 -24.47 6.23 6.72
CA PRO A 54 -25.65 5.52 6.26
C PRO A 54 -26.94 6.33 6.46
N THR A 55 -27.98 5.98 5.70
CA THR A 55 -29.28 6.65 5.77
C THR A 55 -30.07 6.27 7.02
N GLU A 56 -29.82 5.10 7.61
CA GLU A 56 -30.43 4.64 8.87
C GLU A 56 -29.36 4.51 9.98
N ASN A 57 -28.95 3.29 10.34
CA ASN A 57 -28.07 3.02 11.49
C ASN A 57 -26.65 2.65 11.04
N MET A 58 -25.63 3.10 11.78
CA MET A 58 -24.23 2.74 11.49
C MET A 58 -23.89 1.34 12.01
N GLU A 59 -24.09 0.31 11.18
CA GLU A 59 -23.78 -1.08 11.53
C GLU A 59 -22.40 -1.53 11.05
N ARG A 60 -21.99 -1.06 9.87
CA ARG A 60 -20.75 -1.45 9.18
C ARG A 60 -20.03 -0.23 8.63
N LEU A 61 -18.72 -0.34 8.51
CA LEU A 61 -17.88 0.65 7.83
C LEU A 61 -16.96 -0.05 6.83
N LEU A 62 -17.04 0.37 5.57
CA LEU A 62 -16.02 0.06 4.57
C LEU A 62 -14.97 1.17 4.59
N LEU A 63 -13.78 0.86 5.07
CA LEU A 63 -12.61 1.73 5.02
C LEU A 63 -11.72 1.31 3.86
N PHE A 64 -11.57 2.15 2.84
CA PHE A 64 -10.78 1.84 1.66
C PHE A 64 -9.67 2.88 1.49
N THR A 65 -8.42 2.45 1.59
CA THR A 65 -7.25 3.32 1.52
C THR A 65 -6.44 3.06 0.26
N THR A 66 -5.73 4.08 -0.20
CA THR A 66 -4.87 3.99 -1.37
C THR A 66 -3.62 4.85 -1.19
N GLY A 67 -2.55 4.43 -1.86
CA GLY A 67 -1.34 5.25 -2.01
C GLY A 67 -0.58 5.47 -0.71
N LEU A 68 -0.58 4.50 0.21
CA LEU A 68 0.39 4.42 1.32
C LEU A 68 1.82 4.50 0.77
N HIS A 69 2.07 3.74 -0.29
CA HIS A 69 3.17 3.98 -1.19
C HIS A 69 2.72 4.86 -2.35
N GLY A 70 3.39 6.00 -2.54
CA GLY A 70 2.89 7.05 -3.42
C GLY A 70 2.66 6.62 -4.88
N ILE A 71 3.66 6.00 -5.52
CA ILE A 71 3.54 5.51 -6.91
C ILE A 71 2.44 4.46 -7.10
N GLU A 72 2.07 3.73 -6.06
CA GLU A 72 1.04 2.69 -6.10
C GLU A 72 -0.37 3.33 -6.08
N GLY A 73 -0.46 4.61 -5.69
CA GLY A 73 -1.69 5.40 -5.70
C GLY A 73 -2.35 5.56 -7.08
N TYR A 74 -1.59 5.47 -8.17
CA TYR A 74 -2.15 5.45 -9.52
C TYR A 74 -3.02 4.20 -9.76
N MET A 75 -2.55 3.04 -9.29
CA MET A 75 -3.33 1.80 -9.33
C MET A 75 -4.49 1.85 -8.33
N GLY A 76 -4.21 2.29 -7.10
CA GLY A 76 -5.23 2.44 -6.05
C GLY A 76 -6.41 3.31 -6.48
N SER A 77 -6.15 4.48 -7.09
CA SER A 77 -7.21 5.35 -7.59
C SER A 77 -8.03 4.70 -8.71
N ALA A 78 -7.41 3.91 -9.59
CA ALA A 78 -8.12 3.16 -10.62
C ALA A 78 -9.04 2.09 -10.01
N MET A 79 -8.58 1.35 -9.00
CA MET A 79 -9.41 0.37 -8.30
C MET A 79 -10.56 1.04 -7.52
N MET A 80 -10.32 2.22 -6.95
CA MET A 80 -11.38 2.99 -6.29
C MET A 80 -12.43 3.49 -7.29
N GLU A 81 -12.04 3.90 -8.52
CA GLU A 81 -13.03 4.20 -9.57
C GLU A 81 -13.86 2.96 -9.94
N LEU A 82 -13.26 1.77 -10.02
CA LEU A 82 -14.00 0.52 -10.26
C LEU A 82 -14.97 0.18 -9.13
N LEU A 83 -14.56 0.37 -7.87
CA LEU A 83 -15.46 0.29 -6.71
C LEU A 83 -16.70 1.15 -6.95
N LEU A 84 -16.49 2.42 -7.32
CA LEU A 84 -17.57 3.37 -7.51
C LEU A 84 -18.44 3.10 -8.75
N GLN A 85 -17.88 2.51 -9.80
CA GLN A 85 -18.62 2.15 -11.01
C GLN A 85 -19.44 0.88 -10.82
N ASN A 86 -18.84 -0.14 -10.21
CA ASN A 86 -19.38 -1.50 -10.28
C ASN A 86 -20.02 -1.95 -8.97
N PHE A 87 -19.63 -1.40 -7.82
CA PHE A 87 -20.03 -1.91 -6.51
C PHE A 87 -20.79 -0.92 -5.63
N LEU A 88 -20.69 0.39 -5.87
CA LEU A 88 -21.29 1.40 -5.00
C LEU A 88 -22.80 1.20 -4.81
N SER A 89 -23.55 0.88 -5.87
CA SER A 89 -25.00 0.62 -5.80
C SER A 89 -25.37 -0.73 -5.18
N GLN A 90 -24.39 -1.62 -4.98
CA GLN A 90 -24.60 -2.94 -4.38
C GLN A 90 -24.40 -2.92 -2.86
N ILE A 91 -23.69 -1.92 -2.32
CA ILE A 91 -23.44 -1.78 -0.89
C ILE A 91 -24.71 -1.21 -0.22
N ASP A 92 -25.13 -1.80 0.90
CA ASP A 92 -26.34 -1.35 1.62
C ASP A 92 -26.12 0.02 2.30
N SER A 93 -26.54 1.11 1.63
CA SER A 93 -26.41 2.47 2.15
C SER A 93 -27.26 2.77 3.39
N ARG A 94 -28.19 1.89 3.76
CA ARG A 94 -28.99 2.06 4.99
C ARG A 94 -28.20 1.74 6.25
N THR A 95 -27.26 0.81 6.16
CA THR A 95 -26.56 0.27 7.33
C THR A 95 -25.04 0.37 7.27
N THR A 96 -24.49 0.71 6.10
CA THR A 96 -23.05 0.76 5.86
C THR A 96 -22.59 2.19 5.64
N GLY A 97 -21.61 2.65 6.41
CA GLY A 97 -20.86 3.86 6.10
C GLY A 97 -19.65 3.57 5.21
N LEU A 98 -19.15 4.61 4.54
CA LEU A 98 -17.94 4.54 3.72
C LEU A 98 -16.90 5.54 4.25
N CYS A 99 -15.64 5.12 4.30
CA CYS A 99 -14.51 6.00 4.44
C CYS A 99 -13.50 5.67 3.34
N LEU A 100 -13.48 6.47 2.29
CA LEU A 100 -12.56 6.30 1.17
C LEU A 100 -11.43 7.32 1.33
N VAL A 101 -10.17 6.90 1.21
CA VAL A 101 -9.00 7.77 1.40
C VAL A 101 -8.14 7.80 0.14
N HIS A 102 -7.97 9.00 -0.42
CA HIS A 102 -7.13 9.30 -1.58
C HIS A 102 -6.22 10.48 -1.26
N ILE A 103 -4.92 10.33 -1.28
CA ILE A 103 -4.13 9.12 -1.05
C ILE A 103 -3.28 9.41 0.19
N ILE A 104 -2.76 8.37 0.84
CA ILE A 104 -2.01 8.57 2.10
C ILE A 104 -0.68 9.31 1.89
N ASN A 105 0.04 9.06 0.79
CA ASN A 105 1.32 9.69 0.47
C ASN A 105 1.25 10.56 -0.80
N PRO A 106 0.61 11.75 -0.73
CA PRO A 106 0.38 12.60 -1.90
C PRO A 106 1.68 13.12 -2.54
N TRP A 107 2.70 13.42 -1.73
CA TRP A 107 4.03 13.78 -2.23
C TRP A 107 4.64 12.63 -3.04
N GLY A 108 4.56 11.41 -2.51
CA GLY A 108 5.06 10.22 -3.17
C GLY A 108 4.40 10.01 -4.51
N MET A 109 3.07 10.12 -4.63
CA MET A 109 2.41 9.96 -5.92
C MET A 109 2.80 11.05 -6.92
N LYS A 110 2.83 12.33 -6.49
CA LYS A 110 3.22 13.47 -7.32
C LYS A 110 4.65 13.34 -7.84
N LYS A 111 5.56 12.75 -7.05
CA LYS A 111 6.98 12.51 -7.42
C LYS A 111 7.26 11.10 -7.93
N GLU A 112 6.21 10.29 -8.10
CA GLU A 112 6.28 8.86 -8.42
C GLU A 112 7.27 8.10 -7.51
N GLN A 113 7.29 8.39 -6.22
CA GLN A 113 8.08 7.72 -5.19
C GLN A 113 7.21 6.78 -4.36
N ARG A 114 7.83 5.72 -3.83
CA ARG A 114 7.21 4.81 -2.87
C ARG A 114 7.14 5.45 -1.48
N THR A 115 8.25 6.07 -1.06
CA THR A 115 8.40 6.72 0.25
C THR A 115 7.92 8.17 0.25
N ASN A 116 7.74 8.76 1.43
CA ASN A 116 7.40 10.19 1.55
C ASN A 116 8.62 11.10 1.25
N GLN A 117 8.46 12.42 1.45
CA GLN A 117 9.51 13.41 1.18
C GLN A 117 10.80 13.21 2.01
N ASN A 118 10.69 12.58 3.18
CA ASN A 118 11.80 12.28 4.09
C ASN A 118 12.47 10.93 3.82
N ASN A 119 12.11 10.27 2.71
CA ASN A 119 12.51 8.90 2.38
C ASN A 119 11.99 7.84 3.37
N VAL A 120 10.95 8.18 4.13
CA VAL A 120 10.29 7.24 5.04
C VAL A 120 9.30 6.37 4.27
N ASP A 121 9.46 5.05 4.39
CA ASP A 121 8.44 4.10 4.00
C ASP A 121 7.33 4.15 5.05
N LEU A 122 6.18 4.71 4.68
CA LEU A 122 5.06 4.87 5.60
C LEU A 122 4.53 3.52 6.09
N ASN A 123 4.66 2.44 5.32
CA ASN A 123 4.32 1.08 5.78
C ASN A 123 5.42 0.46 6.68
N ARG A 124 6.30 1.30 7.23
CA ARG A 124 7.20 1.03 8.37
C ARG A 124 7.07 2.11 9.44
N ASN A 125 6.12 3.04 9.33
CA ASN A 125 6.02 4.18 10.24
C ASN A 125 4.77 4.10 11.14
N PHE A 126 3.83 3.18 10.89
CA PHE A 126 2.66 2.95 11.74
C PHE A 126 3.04 2.16 13.00
N ILE A 127 3.87 2.76 13.86
CA ILE A 127 4.22 2.26 15.18
C ILE A 127 3.15 2.69 16.19
N TYR A 128 2.54 1.74 16.91
CA TYR A 128 1.50 2.02 17.90
C TYR A 128 2.02 2.85 19.09
N ASP A 129 3.21 2.49 19.60
CA ASP A 129 3.88 3.20 20.70
C ASP A 129 5.34 3.48 20.34
N TRP A 130 5.60 4.70 19.86
CA TRP A 130 6.95 5.17 19.51
C TRP A 130 7.89 5.28 20.72
N GLN A 131 7.37 5.44 21.95
CA GLN A 131 8.21 5.61 23.13
C GLN A 131 8.87 4.30 23.56
N SER A 132 8.15 3.18 23.41
CA SER A 132 8.68 1.84 23.71
C SER A 132 9.26 1.13 22.48
N PHE A 133 9.21 1.76 21.30
CA PHE A 133 9.64 1.15 20.06
C PHE A 133 11.14 0.83 20.04
N GLN A 134 11.46 -0.39 19.62
CA GLN A 134 12.83 -0.85 19.39
C GLN A 134 12.92 -1.53 18.03
N THR A 135 13.94 -1.14 17.26
CA THR A 135 14.25 -1.82 16.01
C THR A 135 15.01 -3.11 16.27
N ASP A 136 14.64 -4.17 15.56
CA ASP A 136 15.25 -5.50 15.68
C ASP A 136 16.22 -5.84 14.52
N ASN A 137 16.29 -5.01 13.48
CA ASN A 137 17.04 -5.30 12.25
C ASN A 137 18.55 -5.03 12.36
N LYS A 138 19.23 -5.80 13.21
CA LYS A 138 20.69 -5.77 13.37
C LYS A 138 21.45 -6.20 12.11
N SER A 139 20.79 -6.97 11.24
CA SER A 139 21.38 -7.50 10.00
C SER A 139 21.52 -6.44 8.91
N TYR A 140 20.75 -5.36 8.95
CA TYR A 140 20.80 -4.30 7.93
C TYR A 140 22.20 -3.73 7.74
N LYS A 141 22.94 -3.46 8.84
CA LYS A 141 24.28 -2.87 8.77
C LYS A 141 25.24 -3.68 7.90
N ASN A 142 25.09 -5.02 7.90
CA ASN A 142 25.96 -5.92 7.16
C ASN A 142 25.80 -5.76 5.64
N PHE A 143 24.65 -5.25 5.19
CA PHE A 143 24.30 -5.06 3.79
C PHE A 143 23.97 -3.61 3.43
N ALA A 144 24.16 -2.65 4.34
CA ALA A 144 23.83 -1.24 4.12
C ALA A 144 24.51 -0.67 2.87
N SER A 145 25.77 -1.03 2.61
CA SER A 145 26.49 -0.61 1.38
C SER A 145 25.94 -1.25 0.10
N PHE A 146 25.19 -2.35 0.21
CA PHE A 146 24.47 -2.98 -0.89
C PHE A 146 23.17 -2.24 -1.16
N PHE A 147 22.35 -2.02 -0.12
CA PHE A 147 21.04 -1.38 -0.23
C PHE A 147 21.10 0.12 -0.53
N ALA A 148 22.13 0.81 -0.02
CA ALA A 148 22.31 2.26 -0.18
C ALA A 148 23.71 2.61 -0.70
N PRO A 149 23.99 2.40 -2.00
CA PRO A 149 25.25 2.83 -2.61
C PRO A 149 25.40 4.36 -2.51
N LYS A 150 26.51 4.84 -1.92
CA LYS A 150 26.77 6.27 -1.69
C LYS A 150 27.44 6.99 -2.87
N LYS A 151 26.94 6.75 -4.09
CA LYS A 151 27.49 7.32 -5.34
C LYS A 151 26.37 7.56 -6.35
N PRO A 152 26.53 8.51 -7.31
CA PRO A 152 25.55 8.70 -8.38
C PRO A 152 25.34 7.41 -9.18
N VAL A 153 24.14 7.24 -9.75
CA VAL A 153 23.86 6.14 -10.68
C VAL A 153 24.75 6.28 -11.92
N GLN A 154 25.36 5.17 -12.34
CA GLN A 154 26.22 5.10 -13.52
C GLN A 154 25.48 4.52 -14.74
N SER A 155 26.22 4.04 -15.75
CA SER A 155 25.62 3.49 -16.97
C SER A 155 24.81 2.22 -16.69
N ARG A 156 23.79 1.96 -17.52
CA ARG A 156 22.91 0.79 -17.42
C ARG A 156 23.68 -0.52 -17.28
N TYR A 157 24.68 -0.75 -18.13
CA TYR A 157 25.46 -1.98 -18.12
C TYR A 157 26.30 -2.11 -16.85
N PHE A 158 26.94 -1.03 -16.40
CA PHE A 158 27.73 -1.05 -15.18
C PHE A 158 26.87 -1.38 -13.97
N GLU A 159 25.73 -0.70 -13.81
CA GLU A 159 24.83 -0.93 -12.68
C GLU A 159 24.20 -2.34 -12.68
N TYR A 160 23.86 -2.85 -13.87
CA TYR A 160 23.37 -4.21 -14.05
C TYR A 160 24.40 -5.23 -13.54
N TRP A 161 25.63 -5.18 -14.06
CA TRP A 161 26.68 -6.14 -13.72
C TRP A 161 27.11 -6.00 -12.26
N ARG A 162 27.29 -4.77 -11.77
CA ARG A 162 27.64 -4.50 -10.37
C ARG A 162 26.61 -5.09 -9.41
N PHE A 163 25.31 -4.91 -9.68
CA PHE A 163 24.25 -5.44 -8.84
C PHE A 163 24.29 -6.98 -8.79
N TYR A 164 24.26 -7.65 -9.94
CA TYR A 164 24.19 -9.11 -9.98
C TYR A 164 25.48 -9.77 -9.49
N ALA A 165 26.67 -9.21 -9.77
CA ALA A 165 27.93 -9.74 -9.23
C ALA A 165 27.95 -9.69 -7.69
N ARG A 166 27.48 -8.58 -7.10
CA ARG A 166 27.37 -8.46 -5.65
C ARG A 166 26.31 -9.40 -5.07
N LEU A 167 25.16 -9.55 -5.74
CA LEU A 167 24.10 -10.47 -5.32
C LEU A 167 24.60 -11.92 -5.34
N VAL A 168 25.26 -12.35 -6.41
CA VAL A 168 25.89 -13.68 -6.51
C VAL A 168 26.93 -13.88 -5.41
N SER A 169 27.76 -12.87 -5.12
CA SER A 169 28.73 -12.94 -4.01
C SER A 169 28.06 -13.17 -2.66
N ILE A 170 26.91 -12.51 -2.38
CA ILE A 170 26.14 -12.73 -1.14
C ILE A 170 25.59 -14.17 -1.08
N LEU A 171 25.09 -14.69 -2.20
CA LEU A 171 24.57 -16.05 -2.29
C LEU A 171 25.68 -17.10 -2.08
N LEU A 172 26.84 -16.92 -2.72
CA LEU A 172 28.00 -17.82 -2.56
C LEU A 172 28.56 -17.84 -1.14
N GLN A 173 28.39 -16.76 -0.38
CA GLN A 173 28.76 -16.69 1.03
C GLN A 173 27.74 -17.36 1.97
N GLY A 174 26.67 -17.97 1.45
CA GLY A 174 25.62 -18.61 2.25
C GLY A 174 24.75 -17.62 3.04
N LYS A 175 24.83 -16.32 2.74
CA LYS A 175 24.17 -15.24 3.52
C LYS A 175 22.74 -14.94 3.08
N LYS A 176 22.09 -15.84 2.35
CA LYS A 176 20.76 -15.62 1.74
C LYS A 176 19.68 -15.27 2.77
N SER A 177 19.56 -16.05 3.85
CA SER A 177 18.55 -15.79 4.89
C SER A 177 18.76 -14.43 5.54
N MET A 178 19.97 -14.19 6.05
CA MET A 178 20.35 -12.92 6.68
C MET A 178 20.15 -11.72 5.77
N PHE A 179 20.34 -11.88 4.46
CA PHE A 179 20.07 -10.84 3.46
C PHE A 179 18.58 -10.57 3.27
N LYS A 180 17.75 -11.61 3.19
CA LYS A 180 16.28 -11.46 3.12
C LYS A 180 15.73 -10.82 4.40
N ASP A 181 16.18 -11.28 5.57
CA ASP A 181 15.78 -10.72 6.87
C ASP A 181 16.19 -9.23 6.96
N ALA A 182 17.44 -8.92 6.59
CA ALA A 182 17.91 -7.53 6.55
C ALA A 182 17.08 -6.63 5.64
N LEU A 183 16.60 -7.15 4.51
CA LEU A 183 15.85 -6.36 3.54
C LEU A 183 14.40 -6.10 3.98
N LEU A 184 13.70 -7.12 4.49
CA LEU A 184 12.22 -7.08 4.57
C LEU A 184 11.68 -6.53 5.90
N SER A 185 12.42 -6.71 7.01
CA SER A 185 11.96 -6.32 8.36
C SER A 185 11.76 -4.80 8.56
N GLY A 186 12.28 -3.96 7.66
CA GLY A 186 12.37 -2.51 7.87
C GLY A 186 13.59 -2.12 8.71
N GLN A 187 13.95 -0.84 8.72
CA GLN A 187 15.10 -0.33 9.48
C GLN A 187 14.93 1.15 9.85
N TYR A 188 15.58 1.60 10.92
CA TYR A 188 15.36 2.94 11.50
C TYR A 188 16.67 3.71 11.76
N GLU A 189 17.80 3.18 11.29
CA GLU A 189 19.14 3.73 11.53
C GLU A 189 19.73 4.48 10.32
N TYR A 190 19.34 4.09 9.10
CA TYR A 190 19.92 4.55 7.84
C TYR A 190 18.87 5.35 7.05
N PRO A 191 18.78 6.68 7.22
CA PRO A 191 17.73 7.50 6.59
C PRO A 191 17.76 7.50 5.06
N GLN A 192 18.93 7.28 4.47
CA GLN A 192 19.12 7.14 3.01
C GLN A 192 19.01 5.68 2.55
N GLY A 193 18.62 4.76 3.43
CA GLY A 193 18.49 3.33 3.16
C GLY A 193 17.13 2.96 2.57
N LEU A 194 17.06 1.75 1.99
CA LEU A 194 15.77 1.14 1.68
C LEU A 194 15.01 0.79 2.96
N TYR A 195 13.67 0.84 2.88
CA TYR A 195 12.73 0.49 3.96
C TYR A 195 13.00 1.23 5.28
N TYR A 196 13.40 2.49 5.17
CA TYR A 196 13.59 3.37 6.32
C TYR A 196 12.24 3.74 6.93
N GLY A 197 12.00 3.38 8.19
CA GLY A 197 10.73 3.66 8.89
C GLY A 197 10.67 5.00 9.61
N GLY A 198 11.69 5.86 9.49
CA GLY A 198 11.74 7.15 10.19
C GLY A 198 12.40 7.09 11.57
N LYS A 199 12.35 8.20 12.30
CA LYS A 199 12.76 8.30 13.72
C LYS A 199 11.60 8.64 14.64
N GLU A 200 10.48 9.03 14.07
CA GLU A 200 9.28 9.51 14.72
C GLU A 200 8.09 9.34 13.77
N GLU A 201 6.88 9.46 14.31
CA GLU A 201 5.63 9.43 13.55
C GLU A 201 5.60 10.55 12.51
N GLN A 202 5.43 10.20 11.24
CA GLN A 202 5.35 11.15 10.13
C GLN A 202 3.98 11.86 10.12
N GLU A 203 3.92 13.03 9.48
CA GLU A 203 2.68 13.83 9.37
C GLU A 203 1.54 13.02 8.72
N GLU A 204 1.83 12.28 7.64
CA GLU A 204 0.86 11.40 6.98
C GLU A 204 0.31 10.35 7.95
N THR A 205 1.20 9.72 8.71
CA THR A 205 0.85 8.69 9.70
C THR A 205 0.00 9.29 10.82
N GLN A 206 0.31 10.49 11.32
CA GLN A 206 -0.48 11.17 12.35
C GLN A 206 -1.91 11.49 11.86
N ILE A 207 -2.06 11.97 10.61
CA ILE A 207 -3.36 12.25 9.99
C ILE A 207 -4.17 10.95 9.90
N MET A 208 -3.57 9.90 9.35
CA MET A 208 -4.23 8.61 9.19
C MET A 208 -4.57 7.95 10.53
N SER A 209 -3.68 8.03 11.51
CA SER A 209 -3.84 7.56 12.89
C SER A 209 -5.07 8.20 13.57
N LYS A 210 -5.31 9.51 13.33
CA LYS A 210 -6.53 10.20 13.77
C LYS A 210 -7.77 9.76 13.00
N LEU A 211 -7.66 9.63 11.67
CA LEU A 211 -8.77 9.20 10.81
C LEU A 211 -9.22 7.77 11.14
N PHE A 212 -8.28 6.86 11.40
CA PHE A 212 -8.59 5.49 11.84
C PHE A 212 -9.30 5.48 13.19
N ARG A 213 -8.80 6.19 14.20
CA ARG A 213 -9.51 6.31 15.48
C ARG A 213 -10.92 6.88 15.34
N ASN A 214 -11.11 7.87 14.45
CA ASN A 214 -12.44 8.36 14.12
C ASN A 214 -13.31 7.24 13.53
N CYS A 215 -12.80 6.45 12.57
CA CYS A 215 -13.51 5.30 12.00
C CYS A 215 -13.93 4.28 13.07
N PHE A 216 -13.02 3.91 13.98
CA PHE A 216 -13.33 3.03 15.12
C PHE A 216 -14.38 3.63 16.04
N SER A 217 -14.32 4.94 16.33
CA SER A 217 -15.33 5.58 17.18
C SER A 217 -16.74 5.59 16.57
N LEU A 218 -16.83 5.57 15.24
CA LEU A 218 -18.10 5.64 14.50
C LEU A 218 -18.77 4.28 14.35
N CYS A 219 -18.01 3.20 14.17
CA CYS A 219 -18.57 1.90 13.82
C CYS A 219 -17.83 0.73 14.46
N ARG A 220 -18.60 -0.22 15.00
CA ARG A 220 -18.06 -1.43 15.62
C ARG A 220 -17.58 -2.50 14.64
N ARG A 221 -18.11 -2.56 13.42
CA ARG A 221 -17.73 -3.56 12.42
C ARG A 221 -17.05 -2.87 11.24
N ILE A 222 -15.76 -3.10 11.07
CA ILE A 222 -14.94 -2.41 10.07
C ILE A 222 -14.30 -3.45 9.15
N VAL A 223 -14.47 -3.24 7.85
CA VAL A 223 -13.66 -3.89 6.83
C VAL A 223 -12.73 -2.86 6.23
N HIS A 224 -11.42 -3.08 6.39
CA HIS A 224 -10.37 -2.25 5.82
C HIS A 224 -9.72 -2.96 4.63
N ILE A 225 -9.63 -2.25 3.51
CA ILE A 225 -8.91 -2.70 2.31
C ILE A 225 -7.92 -1.60 1.91
N ASP A 226 -6.65 -1.96 1.81
CA ASP A 226 -5.62 -1.10 1.22
C ASP A 226 -5.13 -1.65 -0.12
N ILE A 227 -4.79 -0.78 -1.07
CA ILE A 227 -4.32 -1.17 -2.40
C ILE A 227 -2.81 -0.99 -2.53
N HIS A 228 -2.14 -2.08 -2.90
CA HIS A 228 -0.70 -2.14 -3.10
C HIS A 228 -0.32 -2.84 -4.40
N THR A 229 0.86 -2.49 -4.91
CA THR A 229 1.43 -3.10 -6.12
C THR A 229 2.90 -3.38 -5.92
N GLY A 230 3.39 -4.49 -6.43
CA GLY A 230 4.82 -4.79 -6.47
C GLY A 230 5.12 -6.26 -6.28
N TYR A 231 4.69 -6.81 -5.14
CA TYR A 231 5.07 -8.16 -4.68
C TYR A 231 4.08 -9.23 -5.13
N GLY A 232 4.59 -10.44 -5.37
CA GLY A 232 3.80 -11.60 -5.77
C GLY A 232 3.80 -11.88 -7.27
N PRO A 233 2.98 -12.85 -7.72
CA PRO A 233 3.01 -13.31 -9.11
C PRO A 233 2.50 -12.22 -10.06
N ARG A 234 3.16 -12.05 -11.23
CA ARG A 234 2.89 -10.95 -12.18
C ARG A 234 1.42 -10.85 -12.60
N TYR A 235 0.73 -11.96 -12.77
CA TYR A 235 -0.66 -11.97 -13.25
C TYR A 235 -1.62 -12.47 -12.16
N GLN A 236 -1.33 -12.17 -10.89
CA GLN A 236 -2.17 -12.59 -9.78
C GLN A 236 -2.09 -11.61 -8.60
N MET A 237 -3.25 -11.06 -8.23
CA MET A 237 -3.39 -10.34 -6.97
C MET A 237 -3.47 -11.32 -5.78
N SER A 238 -2.90 -10.93 -4.65
CA SER A 238 -3.02 -11.64 -3.37
C SER A 238 -3.82 -10.79 -2.39
N ILE A 239 -4.75 -11.40 -1.65
CA ILE A 239 -5.27 -10.80 -0.42
C ILE A 239 -4.25 -11.09 0.67
N VAL A 240 -3.64 -10.05 1.22
CA VAL A 240 -2.64 -10.14 2.30
C VAL A 240 -3.28 -9.65 3.59
N HIS A 241 -3.55 -10.53 4.54
CA HIS A 241 -4.07 -10.12 5.85
C HIS A 241 -2.98 -10.09 6.92
N SER A 242 -3.22 -9.33 7.99
CA SER A 242 -2.34 -9.29 9.15
C SER A 242 -2.33 -10.63 9.91
N PRO A 243 -1.21 -11.06 10.48
CA PRO A 243 -1.17 -12.21 11.40
C PRO A 243 -2.09 -12.03 12.62
N PHE A 244 -2.48 -10.80 12.95
CA PHE A 244 -3.40 -10.50 14.05
C PHE A 244 -4.88 -10.65 13.68
N ALA A 245 -5.21 -10.94 12.41
CA ALA A 245 -6.57 -11.24 11.97
C ALA A 245 -7.14 -12.51 12.65
N GLY A 246 -6.27 -13.45 13.04
CA GLY A 246 -6.68 -14.68 13.72
C GLY A 246 -7.43 -15.67 12.82
N ILE A 247 -7.42 -15.47 11.50
CA ILE A 247 -8.06 -16.36 10.52
C ILE A 247 -6.98 -16.95 9.61
N PRO A 248 -6.85 -18.29 9.52
CA PRO A 248 -5.90 -18.92 8.60
C PRO A 248 -6.18 -18.56 7.13
N SER A 249 -5.14 -18.28 6.34
CA SER A 249 -5.26 -17.91 4.91
C SER A 249 -6.04 -18.91 4.06
N MET A 250 -5.78 -20.20 4.25
CA MET A 250 -6.49 -21.27 3.51
C MET A 250 -7.98 -21.33 3.86
N GLU A 251 -8.33 -21.09 5.12
CA GLU A 251 -9.72 -21.06 5.57
C GLU A 251 -10.42 -19.84 4.96
N TYR A 252 -9.82 -18.66 5.07
CA TYR A 252 -10.38 -17.44 4.49
C TYR A 252 -10.52 -17.54 2.96
N ALA A 253 -9.55 -18.13 2.26
CA ALA A 253 -9.64 -18.38 0.81
C ALA A 253 -10.85 -19.25 0.46
N LYS A 254 -11.05 -20.34 1.21
CA LYS A 254 -12.19 -21.25 1.01
C LYS A 254 -13.53 -20.57 1.29
N GLU A 255 -13.63 -19.81 2.38
CA GLU A 255 -14.89 -19.18 2.79
C GLU A 255 -15.25 -17.97 1.92
N SER A 256 -14.27 -17.14 1.55
CA SER A 256 -14.50 -15.98 0.69
C SER A 256 -14.69 -16.37 -0.78
N GLY A 257 -14.10 -17.49 -1.21
CA GLY A 257 -14.06 -17.93 -2.60
C GLY A 257 -12.95 -17.27 -3.44
N TYR A 258 -12.09 -16.44 -2.84
CA TYR A 258 -10.93 -15.87 -3.53
C TYR A 258 -9.73 -16.84 -3.48
N PRO A 259 -9.09 -17.17 -4.61
CA PRO A 259 -8.14 -18.29 -4.68
C PRO A 259 -6.79 -18.03 -4.03
N ARG A 260 -6.37 -16.77 -3.84
CA ARG A 260 -5.05 -16.44 -3.30
C ARG A 260 -5.13 -15.50 -2.10
N VAL A 261 -5.16 -16.10 -0.92
CA VAL A 261 -5.06 -15.38 0.36
C VAL A 261 -3.76 -15.81 1.03
N VAL A 262 -3.02 -14.84 1.57
CA VAL A 262 -1.77 -15.06 2.29
C VAL A 262 -1.74 -14.20 3.55
N CYS A 263 -0.96 -14.64 4.54
CA CYS A 263 -0.74 -13.91 5.78
C CYS A 263 0.60 -13.16 5.72
N ALA A 264 0.70 -11.97 6.31
CA ALA A 264 1.93 -11.18 6.41
C ALA A 264 2.95 -11.79 7.42
N THR A 265 3.36 -13.03 7.17
CA THR A 265 4.35 -13.78 7.93
C THR A 265 5.50 -14.19 7.03
N GLN A 266 6.65 -14.57 7.62
CA GLN A 266 7.81 -15.03 6.85
C GLN A 266 7.51 -16.31 6.05
N ALA A 267 6.52 -17.10 6.46
CA ALA A 267 6.16 -18.36 5.81
C ALA A 267 5.31 -18.16 4.54
N GLU A 268 4.45 -17.14 4.52
CA GLU A 268 3.48 -16.93 3.45
C GLU A 268 3.74 -15.67 2.61
N PHE A 269 4.39 -14.67 3.20
CA PHE A 269 4.71 -13.39 2.57
C PHE A 269 6.03 -12.84 3.13
N TYR A 270 5.98 -11.87 4.05
CA TYR A 270 7.12 -11.41 4.86
C TYR A 270 6.64 -10.67 6.11
N THR A 271 7.49 -10.63 7.15
CA THR A 271 7.24 -9.83 8.36
C THR A 271 7.87 -8.45 8.24
N MET A 272 7.28 -7.46 8.92
CA MET A 272 7.81 -6.10 9.01
C MET A 272 7.36 -5.42 10.29
N GLN A 273 8.14 -4.43 10.76
CA GLN A 273 7.73 -3.54 11.85
C GLN A 273 7.12 -2.25 11.28
N GLY A 274 5.99 -1.80 11.84
CA GLY A 274 5.34 -0.54 11.46
C GLY A 274 4.38 -0.63 10.29
N ASP A 275 3.82 -1.81 10.05
CA ASP A 275 2.76 -2.05 9.07
C ASP A 275 1.44 -1.36 9.49
N MET A 276 0.76 -0.75 8.52
CA MET A 276 -0.48 -0.01 8.75
C MET A 276 -1.65 -0.91 9.17
N ILE A 277 -1.74 -2.12 8.63
CA ILE A 277 -2.83 -3.04 8.96
C ILE A 277 -2.61 -3.58 10.38
N ASP A 278 -1.37 -3.94 10.73
CA ASP A 278 -1.01 -4.32 12.11
C ASP A 278 -1.36 -3.21 13.11
N PHE A 279 -1.13 -1.94 12.75
CA PHE A 279 -1.53 -0.79 13.56
C PHE A 279 -3.04 -0.72 13.81
N LEU A 280 -3.89 -1.02 12.80
CA LEU A 280 -5.34 -1.11 13.00
C LEU A 280 -5.71 -2.23 13.99
N TYR A 281 -5.03 -3.37 13.93
CA TYR A 281 -5.24 -4.44 14.91
C TYR A 281 -4.75 -4.06 16.31
N PHE A 282 -3.69 -3.26 16.44
CA PHE A 282 -3.28 -2.70 17.73
C PHE A 282 -4.29 -1.68 18.27
N LEU A 283 -4.85 -0.80 17.43
CA LEU A 283 -5.97 0.08 17.83
C LEU A 283 -7.14 -0.76 18.35
N LYS A 284 -7.56 -1.79 17.60
CA LYS A 284 -8.59 -2.73 18.05
C LYS A 284 -8.23 -3.33 19.41
N LYS A 285 -7.02 -3.87 19.56
CA LYS A 285 -6.62 -4.58 20.79
C LYS A 285 -6.58 -3.67 22.02
N HIS A 286 -6.04 -2.45 21.87
CA HIS A 286 -5.69 -1.59 23.01
C HIS A 286 -6.72 -0.49 23.29
N GLU A 287 -7.39 0.03 22.26
CA GLU A 287 -8.33 1.16 22.41
C GLU A 287 -9.79 0.72 22.15
N PHE A 288 -10.01 -0.28 21.29
CA PHE A 288 -11.34 -0.66 20.82
C PHE A 288 -11.62 -2.19 20.91
N PRO A 289 -11.42 -2.85 22.08
CA PRO A 289 -11.35 -4.32 22.19
C PRO A 289 -12.63 -5.06 21.79
N ASN A 290 -13.78 -4.39 21.83
CA ASN A 290 -15.08 -4.95 21.47
C ASN A 290 -15.47 -4.75 20.00
N HIS A 291 -14.56 -4.26 19.16
CA HIS A 291 -14.81 -4.06 17.74
C HIS A 291 -14.52 -5.32 16.94
N ASP A 292 -15.19 -5.46 15.81
CA ASP A 292 -14.93 -6.46 14.79
C ASP A 292 -14.18 -5.78 13.64
N LEU A 293 -13.01 -6.31 13.31
CA LEU A 293 -12.12 -5.75 12.29
C LEU A 293 -11.64 -6.88 11.38
N TYR A 294 -11.83 -6.68 10.08
CA TYR A 294 -11.07 -7.38 9.06
C TYR A 294 -10.27 -6.38 8.24
N GLY A 295 -8.96 -6.33 8.45
CA GLY A 295 -8.02 -5.53 7.67
C GLY A 295 -7.19 -6.40 6.72
N ALA A 296 -7.13 -6.00 5.45
CA ALA A 296 -6.34 -6.66 4.43
C ALA A 296 -5.78 -5.68 3.39
N CYS A 297 -4.69 -6.07 2.76
CA CYS A 297 -4.13 -5.43 1.59
C CYS A 297 -4.46 -6.27 0.35
N PHE A 298 -4.79 -5.61 -0.75
CA PHE A 298 -4.81 -6.19 -2.08
C PHE A 298 -3.48 -5.88 -2.76
N GLU A 299 -2.61 -6.88 -2.84
CA GLU A 299 -1.26 -6.77 -3.40
C GLU A 299 -1.25 -7.33 -4.83
N PHE A 300 -1.01 -6.47 -5.82
CA PHE A 300 -0.88 -6.85 -7.23
C PHE A 300 0.60 -7.09 -7.60
N GLY A 301 0.96 -8.33 -7.90
CA GLY A 301 2.32 -8.66 -8.31
C GLY A 301 2.71 -7.99 -9.63
N CYS A 302 3.87 -7.31 -9.65
CA CYS A 302 4.32 -6.56 -10.81
C CYS A 302 5.33 -7.37 -11.64
N PHE A 303 6.59 -7.50 -11.21
CA PHE A 303 7.56 -8.28 -11.99
C PHE A 303 7.33 -9.79 -11.91
N GLY A 304 6.82 -10.29 -10.79
CA GLY A 304 6.70 -11.71 -10.49
C GLY A 304 7.41 -12.07 -9.20
N ASP A 305 7.25 -13.32 -8.78
CA ASP A 305 7.77 -13.92 -7.55
C ASP A 305 8.90 -14.92 -7.79
N GLY A 306 9.40 -15.00 -9.03
CA GLY A 306 10.63 -15.73 -9.35
C GLY A 306 11.87 -15.05 -8.79
N ILE A 307 12.94 -15.83 -8.53
CA ILE A 307 14.21 -15.29 -7.97
C ILE A 307 14.78 -14.15 -8.82
N PHE A 308 14.68 -14.23 -10.16
CA PHE A 308 15.14 -13.19 -11.05
C PHE A 308 14.26 -11.94 -11.02
N ASP A 309 12.96 -12.11 -10.79
CA ASP A 309 11.97 -11.03 -10.68
C ASP A 309 12.13 -10.29 -9.34
N GLU A 310 12.28 -11.03 -8.23
CA GLU A 310 12.64 -10.47 -6.91
C GLU A 310 13.95 -9.65 -7.00
N ALA A 311 14.97 -10.19 -7.66
CA ALA A 311 16.24 -9.50 -7.85
C ALA A 311 16.09 -8.23 -8.72
N LYS A 312 15.23 -8.28 -9.74
CA LYS A 312 14.92 -7.13 -10.61
C LYS A 312 14.18 -6.03 -9.84
N ALA A 313 13.22 -6.40 -8.98
CA ALA A 313 12.50 -5.48 -8.09
C ALA A 313 13.46 -4.85 -7.07
N LEU A 314 14.32 -5.64 -6.43
CA LEU A 314 15.33 -5.09 -5.51
C LEU A 314 16.28 -4.11 -6.20
N ARG A 315 16.69 -4.43 -7.44
CA ARG A 315 17.53 -3.50 -8.22
C ARG A 315 16.79 -2.19 -8.52
N SER A 316 15.50 -2.23 -8.85
CA SER A 316 14.73 -1.00 -9.12
C SER A 316 14.68 -0.10 -7.88
N LEU A 317 14.45 -0.69 -6.70
CA LEU A 317 14.51 -0.02 -5.39
C LEU A 317 15.88 0.64 -5.14
N ILE A 318 16.96 -0.11 -5.29
CA ILE A 318 18.32 0.41 -5.06
C ILE A 318 18.63 1.55 -6.02
N LEU A 319 18.33 1.40 -7.32
CA LEU A 319 18.64 2.42 -8.32
C LEU A 319 17.83 3.69 -8.13
N ASN A 320 16.54 3.58 -7.82
CA ASN A 320 15.70 4.74 -7.56
C ASN A 320 16.15 5.48 -6.30
N ASN A 321 16.43 4.76 -5.21
CA ASN A 321 16.95 5.36 -3.98
C ASN A 321 18.35 5.98 -4.16
N GLN A 322 19.23 5.33 -4.92
CA GLN A 322 20.55 5.87 -5.27
C GLN A 322 20.43 7.16 -6.10
N LYS A 323 19.53 7.18 -7.11
CA LYS A 323 19.24 8.36 -7.93
C LYS A 323 18.68 9.50 -7.09
N ARG A 324 17.75 9.21 -6.17
CA ARG A 324 17.17 10.21 -5.26
C ARG A 324 18.23 10.92 -4.42
N ASN A 325 19.17 10.17 -3.85
CA ASN A 325 20.15 10.71 -2.89
C ASN A 325 21.40 11.30 -3.55
N PHE A 326 21.85 10.76 -4.68
CA PHE A 326 23.15 11.11 -5.29
C PHE A 326 23.04 11.50 -6.76
N GLY A 327 21.84 11.56 -7.33
CA GLY A 327 21.62 11.83 -8.74
C GLY A 327 22.15 10.71 -9.65
N ALA A 328 22.37 11.06 -10.91
CA ALA A 328 22.88 10.15 -11.92
C ALA A 328 23.89 10.87 -12.82
N SER A 329 24.90 10.12 -13.25
CA SER A 329 25.97 10.63 -14.11
C SER A 329 25.61 10.64 -15.61
N LYS A 330 24.67 9.78 -16.05
CA LYS A 330 24.18 9.66 -17.43
C LYS A 330 22.73 9.14 -17.46
N ASP A 331 22.06 9.27 -18.62
CA ASP A 331 20.69 8.83 -18.97
C ASP A 331 19.92 8.07 -17.87
N THR A 332 18.88 8.74 -17.33
CA THR A 332 18.08 8.21 -16.21
C THR A 332 16.75 7.58 -16.63
N ASN A 333 16.45 7.55 -17.94
CA ASN A 333 15.22 6.97 -18.45
C ASN A 333 15.12 5.48 -18.09
N MET A 334 16.25 4.78 -18.04
CA MET A 334 16.30 3.39 -17.61
C MET A 334 15.85 3.21 -16.15
N VAL A 335 16.31 4.05 -15.23
CA VAL A 335 15.90 3.97 -13.81
C VAL A 335 14.41 4.27 -13.69
N TYR A 336 13.94 5.31 -14.39
CA TYR A 336 12.54 5.70 -14.39
C TYR A 336 11.63 4.58 -14.95
N ASN A 337 11.94 4.03 -16.12
CA ASN A 337 11.16 2.96 -16.72
C ASN A 337 11.16 1.68 -15.87
N LEU A 338 12.33 1.29 -15.34
CA LEU A 338 12.43 0.12 -14.46
C LEU A 338 11.64 0.34 -13.15
N TRP A 339 11.67 1.56 -12.62
CA TRP A 339 10.94 1.93 -11.42
C TRP A 339 9.43 1.90 -11.64
N ARG A 340 8.93 2.50 -12.72
CA ARG A 340 7.51 2.45 -13.05
C ARG A 340 7.04 1.02 -13.29
N GLU A 341 7.76 0.20 -14.02
CA GLU A 341 7.35 -1.21 -14.24
C GLU A 341 7.37 -2.06 -12.96
N ALA A 342 8.04 -1.62 -11.89
CA ALA A 342 8.09 -2.33 -10.62
C ALA A 342 6.83 -2.11 -9.75
N PHE A 343 6.07 -1.03 -9.98
CA PHE A 343 4.93 -0.63 -9.14
C PHE A 343 3.69 -0.18 -9.95
N PHE A 344 3.86 0.18 -11.20
CA PHE A 344 2.78 0.58 -12.09
C PHE A 344 3.07 0.12 -13.54
N PRO A 345 2.97 -1.20 -13.80
CA PRO A 345 3.22 -1.79 -15.11
C PRO A 345 2.41 -1.14 -16.23
N SER A 346 3.06 -0.87 -17.36
CA SER A 346 2.39 -0.29 -18.53
C SER A 346 1.63 -1.33 -19.37
N GLU A 347 1.97 -2.62 -19.24
CA GLU A 347 1.38 -3.74 -19.99
C GLU A 347 -0.16 -3.79 -19.87
N TYR A 348 -0.84 -3.90 -21.02
CA TYR A 348 -2.29 -3.88 -21.10
C TYR A 348 -2.91 -5.12 -20.45
N GLU A 349 -2.37 -6.29 -20.75
CA GLU A 349 -2.81 -7.60 -20.25
C GLU A 349 -2.69 -7.67 -18.73
N TRP A 350 -1.60 -7.12 -18.18
CA TRP A 350 -1.40 -6.99 -16.74
C TRP A 350 -2.52 -6.16 -16.10
N LYS A 351 -2.83 -4.98 -16.65
CA LYS A 351 -3.90 -4.12 -16.15
C LYS A 351 -5.25 -4.80 -16.23
N GLN A 352 -5.55 -5.53 -17.31
CA GLN A 352 -6.79 -6.28 -17.43
C GLN A 352 -6.93 -7.37 -16.36
N LYS A 353 -5.86 -8.14 -16.12
CA LYS A 353 -5.87 -9.16 -15.07
C LYS A 353 -6.04 -8.54 -13.69
N ALA A 354 -5.37 -7.41 -13.42
CA ALA A 354 -5.52 -6.71 -12.14
C ALA A 354 -6.95 -6.21 -11.90
N ILE A 355 -7.62 -5.70 -12.94
CA ILE A 355 -9.04 -5.31 -12.87
C ILE A 355 -9.91 -6.53 -12.53
N GLN A 356 -9.72 -7.65 -13.22
CA GLN A 356 -10.48 -8.89 -12.98
C GLN A 356 -10.28 -9.43 -11.56
N ASP A 357 -9.03 -9.43 -11.08
CA ASP A 357 -8.71 -9.88 -9.72
C ASP A 357 -9.33 -8.97 -8.66
N PHE A 358 -9.28 -7.65 -8.87
CA PHE A 358 -9.91 -6.68 -7.98
C PHE A 358 -11.42 -6.93 -7.89
N GLU A 359 -12.11 -7.02 -9.02
CA GLU A 359 -13.56 -7.22 -9.06
C GLU A 359 -13.97 -8.53 -8.36
N LEU A 360 -13.23 -9.62 -8.61
CA LEU A 360 -13.47 -10.90 -7.96
C LEU A 360 -13.25 -10.80 -6.44
N ALA A 361 -12.09 -10.31 -6.01
CA ALA A 361 -11.75 -10.22 -4.60
C ALA A 361 -12.67 -9.30 -3.82
N PHE A 362 -13.01 -8.14 -4.40
CA PHE A 362 -13.89 -7.17 -3.78
C PHE A 362 -15.30 -7.73 -3.63
N SER A 363 -15.84 -8.40 -4.66
CA SER A 363 -17.11 -9.13 -4.58
C SER A 363 -17.10 -10.21 -3.49
N CYS A 364 -16.04 -11.01 -3.41
CA CYS A 364 -15.84 -12.02 -2.37
C CYS A 364 -15.84 -11.41 -0.96
N ILE A 365 -15.16 -10.28 -0.75
CA ILE A 365 -15.14 -9.58 0.55
C ILE A 365 -16.53 -9.03 0.90
N LEU A 366 -17.19 -8.32 -0.02
CA LEU A 366 -18.51 -7.74 0.25
C LEU A 366 -19.52 -8.82 0.63
N LYS A 367 -19.47 -9.98 -0.03
CA LYS A 367 -20.31 -11.13 0.30
C LYS A 367 -19.94 -11.75 1.65
N LYS A 368 -18.65 -11.98 1.91
CA LYS A 368 -18.16 -12.63 3.15
C LYS A 368 -18.50 -11.83 4.41
N HIS A 369 -18.49 -10.51 4.31
CA HIS A 369 -18.68 -9.60 5.44
C HIS A 369 -20.06 -8.91 5.46
N ASP A 370 -21.02 -9.43 4.68
CA ASP A 370 -22.42 -8.97 4.65
C ASP A 370 -22.61 -7.47 4.31
N PHE A 371 -21.87 -6.95 3.33
CA PHE A 371 -21.98 -5.56 2.86
C PHE A 371 -23.03 -5.37 1.75
N LEU A 372 -23.40 -6.45 1.06
CA LEU A 372 -24.34 -6.40 -0.06
C LEU A 372 -25.77 -6.09 0.43
N SER A 373 -26.48 -5.24 -0.31
CA SER A 373 -27.90 -5.03 -0.10
C SER A 373 -28.64 -6.37 -0.17
N LYS A 374 -29.42 -6.70 0.86
CA LYS A 374 -30.40 -7.78 0.73
C LYS A 374 -31.40 -7.34 -0.34
N GLN A 375 -31.34 -7.94 -1.52
CA GLN A 375 -32.42 -7.79 -2.50
C GLN A 375 -33.73 -8.18 -1.77
N ILE A 376 -34.68 -7.25 -1.73
CA ILE A 376 -36.03 -7.47 -1.20
C ILE A 376 -36.78 -8.37 -2.18
#